data_AF-A0A2L1J443-F1
#
_entry.id   AF-A0A2L1J443-F1
#
_cell.length_a   1.000
_cell.length_b   1.000
_cell.length_c   1.000
_cell.angle_alpha   90.00
_cell.angle_beta   90.00
_cell.angle_gamma   90.00
#
_symmetry.space_group_name_H-M   'P 1'
#
loop_
_entity.id
_entity.type
_entity.pdbx_description
1 polymer ?
#
loop_
_entity_poly.entity_id
_entity_poly.type
_entity_poly.pdbx_seq_one_letter_code
_entity_poly.pdbx_strand_id
1 'polypeptide(L)'
;MRNPSTSKLVQEIADDAFYRRWMVWLPLLFTSVIVFGGYSEDVLGVQWVAEFAALAGANISSINVWAEKSSFPQATQLIFLLAWIFSFYYAFLIARWKPYRKMYVDSLTGWRRNLKALPGLVMICVGLFFFNVTFPAEPNCTKLCIYESKLIQVIYSSGMSMLLGYGLALTYWCLANFSRAYFRREKS
;
A
#
# COMPACT_ATOMS: atom_id res chain seq x y z
N MET A 1 24.55 -21.99 -18.86
CA MET A 1 23.94 -20.80 -18.26
C MET A 1 23.46 -21.16 -16.86
N ARG A 2 24.04 -20.59 -15.80
CA ARG A 2 23.52 -20.78 -14.43
C ARG A 2 22.24 -19.97 -14.32
N ASN A 3 21.13 -20.61 -13.99
CA ASN A 3 19.92 -19.92 -13.59
C ASN A 3 20.29 -18.98 -12.43
N PRO A 4 20.00 -17.67 -12.50
CA PRO A 4 20.28 -16.79 -11.37
C PRO A 4 19.53 -17.36 -10.16
N SER A 5 20.23 -17.63 -9.07
CA SER A 5 19.62 -18.14 -7.85
C SER A 5 18.62 -17.08 -7.38
N THR A 6 17.33 -17.30 -7.63
CA THR A 6 16.26 -16.44 -7.11
C THR A 6 16.47 -16.29 -5.61
N SER A 7 16.50 -15.04 -5.13
CA SER A 7 16.75 -14.79 -3.72
C SER A 7 15.69 -15.47 -2.86
N LYS A 8 16.10 -15.99 -1.70
CA LYS A 8 15.20 -16.69 -0.77
C LYS A 8 13.95 -15.85 -0.44
N LEU A 9 14.13 -14.53 -0.31
CA LEU A 9 13.04 -13.59 -0.05
C LEU A 9 12.01 -13.53 -1.20
N VAL A 10 12.47 -13.53 -2.45
CA VAL A 10 11.58 -13.53 -3.62
C VAL A 10 10.80 -14.85 -3.70
N GLN A 11 11.47 -15.97 -3.40
CA GLN A 11 10.81 -17.27 -3.34
C GLN A 11 9.76 -17.32 -2.24
N GLU A 12 10.06 -16.85 -1.04
CA GLU A 12 9.09 -16.80 0.07
C GLU A 12 7.84 -15.98 -0.27
N ILE A 13 7.99 -14.83 -0.93
CA ILE A 13 6.84 -14.01 -1.35
C ILE A 13 6.06 -14.69 -2.48
N ALA A 14 6.77 -15.23 -3.48
CA ALA A 14 6.15 -15.93 -4.61
C ALA A 14 5.38 -17.17 -4.14
N ASP A 15 5.86 -17.83 -3.08
CA ASP A 15 5.23 -19.03 -2.55
C ASP A 15 4.07 -18.75 -1.61
N ASP A 16 3.89 -17.52 -1.13
CA ASP A 16 2.82 -17.19 -0.20
C ASP A 16 1.44 -17.30 -0.88
N ALA A 17 0.58 -18.16 -0.31
CA ALA A 17 -0.76 -18.43 -0.79
C ALA A 17 -1.67 -17.19 -0.82
N PHE A 18 -1.36 -16.13 -0.07
CA PHE A 18 -2.08 -14.86 -0.14
C PHE A 18 -1.89 -14.19 -1.51
N TYR A 19 -0.63 -14.00 -1.94
CA TYR A 19 -0.30 -13.34 -3.20
C TYR A 19 -0.67 -14.16 -4.44
N ARG A 20 -0.89 -15.47 -4.32
CA ARG A 20 -1.42 -16.28 -5.43
C ARG A 20 -2.90 -16.04 -5.73
N ARG A 21 -3.63 -15.30 -4.88
CA ARG A 21 -5.07 -15.05 -5.08
C ARG A 21 -5.29 -13.88 -6.03
N TRP A 22 -6.11 -14.07 -7.05
CA TRP A 22 -6.43 -13.04 -8.05
C TRP A 22 -6.97 -11.74 -7.43
N MET A 23 -7.76 -11.84 -6.34
CA MET A 23 -8.33 -10.67 -5.64
C MET A 23 -7.27 -9.71 -5.10
N VAL A 24 -6.05 -10.17 -4.82
CA VAL A 24 -4.95 -9.32 -4.39
C VAL A 24 -4.49 -8.39 -5.50
N TRP A 25 -4.62 -8.81 -6.76
CA TRP A 25 -4.15 -8.06 -7.92
C TRP A 25 -5.23 -7.18 -8.55
N LEU A 26 -6.47 -7.24 -8.03
CA LEU A 26 -7.59 -6.43 -8.52
C LEU A 26 -7.30 -4.92 -8.54
N PRO A 27 -6.79 -4.30 -7.46
CA PRO A 27 -6.44 -2.88 -7.47
C PRO A 27 -5.45 -2.50 -8.57
N LEU A 28 -4.41 -3.31 -8.76
CA LEU A 28 -3.38 -3.09 -9.78
C LEU A 28 -3.98 -3.16 -11.18
N LEU A 29 -4.77 -4.21 -11.47
CA LEU A 29 -5.44 -4.39 -12.75
C LEU A 29 -6.44 -3.26 -13.02
N PHE A 30 -7.28 -2.93 -12.05
CA PHE A 30 -8.27 -1.86 -12.16
C PHE A 30 -7.62 -0.50 -12.47
N THR A 31 -6.58 -0.15 -11.72
CA THR A 31 -5.84 1.10 -11.93
C THR A 31 -5.17 1.12 -13.30
N SER A 32 -4.57 0.00 -13.70
CA SER A 32 -3.93 -0.14 -15.02
C SER A 32 -4.92 0.06 -16.16
N VAL A 33 -6.12 -0.55 -16.09
CA VAL A 33 -7.15 -0.42 -17.13
C VAL A 33 -7.59 1.03 -17.29
N ILE A 34 -7.81 1.76 -16.19
CA ILE A 34 -8.21 3.17 -16.26
C ILE A 34 -7.10 4.04 -16.86
N VAL A 35 -5.87 3.89 -16.34
CA VAL A 35 -4.75 4.75 -16.70
C VAL A 35 -4.25 4.51 -18.12
N PHE A 36 -4.14 3.25 -18.55
CA PHE A 36 -3.68 2.89 -19.89
C PHE A 36 -4.80 2.86 -20.92
N GLY A 37 -6.05 2.72 -20.49
CA GLY A 37 -7.21 2.91 -21.35
C GLY A 37 -7.50 4.37 -21.70
N GLY A 38 -6.81 5.33 -21.04
CA GLY A 38 -6.98 6.76 -21.29
C GLY A 38 -8.19 7.37 -20.58
N TYR A 39 -8.86 6.64 -19.70
CA TYR A 39 -10.11 7.05 -19.05
C TYR A 39 -9.91 7.94 -17.83
N SER A 40 -8.68 8.34 -17.50
CA SER A 40 -8.39 9.11 -16.27
C SER A 40 -9.13 10.44 -16.21
N GLU A 41 -9.22 11.16 -17.34
CA GLU A 41 -9.94 12.43 -17.42
C GLU A 41 -11.45 12.22 -17.32
N ASP A 42 -12.00 11.24 -18.03
CA ASP A 42 -13.43 10.91 -17.97
C ASP A 42 -13.86 10.52 -16.55
N VAL A 43 -13.05 9.71 -15.87
CA VAL A 43 -13.30 9.29 -14.49
C VAL A 43 -13.26 10.48 -13.52
N LEU A 44 -12.26 11.35 -13.64
CA LEU A 44 -12.19 12.58 -12.84
C LEU A 44 -13.25 13.61 -13.23
N GLY A 45 -13.80 13.54 -14.44
CA GLY A 45 -14.91 14.37 -14.91
C GLY A 45 -16.26 14.00 -14.27
N VAL A 46 -16.37 12.83 -13.64
CA VAL A 46 -17.57 12.45 -12.87
C VAL A 46 -17.62 13.28 -11.60
N GLN A 47 -18.71 14.03 -11.41
CA GLN A 47 -18.83 15.03 -10.33
C GLN A 47 -18.43 14.53 -8.93
N TRP A 48 -18.98 13.40 -8.49
CA TRP A 48 -18.68 12.87 -7.16
C TRP A 48 -17.22 12.41 -7.02
N VAL A 49 -16.59 11.98 -8.12
CA VAL A 49 -15.17 11.60 -8.16
C VAL A 49 -14.31 12.86 -8.05
N ALA A 50 -14.66 13.92 -8.79
CA ALA A 50 -13.97 15.21 -8.72
C ALA A 50 -14.03 15.80 -7.31
N GLU A 51 -15.21 15.81 -6.69
CA GLU A 51 -15.41 16.30 -5.32
C GLU A 51 -14.58 15.47 -4.32
N PHE A 52 -14.60 14.15 -4.46
CA PHE A 52 -13.80 13.27 -3.62
C PHE A 52 -12.29 13.48 -3.83
N ALA A 53 -11.83 13.64 -5.08
CA ALA A 53 -10.44 13.92 -5.41
C ALA A 53 -9.99 15.26 -4.84
N ALA A 54 -10.84 16.29 -4.89
CA ALA A 54 -10.57 17.61 -4.31
C ALA A 54 -10.47 17.53 -2.78
N LEU A 55 -11.39 16.83 -2.11
CA LEU A 55 -11.33 16.60 -0.66
C LEU A 55 -10.09 15.80 -0.25
N ALA A 56 -9.74 14.77 -1.01
CA ALA A 56 -8.56 13.97 -0.76
C ALA A 56 -7.27 14.80 -0.98
N GLY A 57 -7.19 15.59 -2.04
CA GLY A 57 -6.05 16.46 -2.31
C GLY A 57 -5.89 17.58 -1.27
N ALA A 58 -6.99 18.10 -0.72
CA ALA A 58 -6.96 19.10 0.35
C ALA A 58 -6.43 18.52 1.69
N ASN A 59 -6.79 17.28 2.01
CA ASN A 59 -6.34 16.60 3.23
C ASN A 59 -4.99 15.90 3.08
N ILE A 60 -4.64 15.51 1.86
CA ILE A 60 -3.45 14.74 1.51
C ILE A 60 -2.73 15.47 0.38
N SER A 61 -2.03 16.54 0.78
CA SER A 61 -1.37 17.47 -0.16
C SER A 61 -0.41 16.78 -1.13
N SER A 62 0.20 15.65 -0.73
CA SER A 62 1.12 14.92 -1.60
C SER A 62 0.48 14.45 -2.90
N ILE A 63 -0.83 14.18 -2.94
CA ILE A 63 -1.55 13.82 -4.16
C ILE A 63 -1.39 14.93 -5.22
N ASN A 64 -1.57 16.18 -4.80
CA ASN A 64 -1.45 17.33 -5.70
C ASN A 64 0.00 17.60 -6.07
N VAL A 65 0.95 17.51 -5.12
CA VAL A 65 2.38 17.70 -5.40
C VAL A 65 2.91 16.68 -6.40
N TRP A 66 2.45 15.43 -6.33
CA TRP A 66 2.79 14.40 -7.32
C TRP A 66 2.20 14.72 -8.69
N ALA A 67 0.94 15.15 -8.75
CA ALA A 67 0.27 15.52 -10.00
C ALA A 67 0.94 16.72 -10.68
N GLU A 68 1.29 17.76 -9.94
CA GLU A 68 1.97 18.98 -10.44
C GLU A 68 3.33 18.67 -11.10
N LYS A 69 4.04 17.67 -10.60
CA LYS A 69 5.38 17.29 -11.10
C LYS A 69 5.34 16.29 -12.24
N SER A 70 4.19 15.65 -12.50
CA SER A 70 4.09 14.61 -13.51
C SER A 70 3.72 15.18 -14.88
N SER A 71 4.18 14.52 -15.94
CA SER A 71 3.77 14.82 -17.32
C SER A 71 2.31 14.45 -17.62
N PHE A 72 1.60 13.81 -16.69
CA PHE A 72 0.19 13.41 -16.81
C PHE A 72 -0.59 13.67 -15.51
N PRO A 73 -0.79 14.94 -15.13
CA PRO A 73 -1.31 15.33 -13.82
C PRO A 73 -2.60 14.62 -13.40
N GLN A 74 -3.59 14.53 -14.29
CA GLN A 74 -4.88 13.89 -14.03
C GLN A 74 -4.73 12.40 -13.74
N ALA A 75 -3.93 11.70 -14.56
CA ALA A 75 -3.68 10.28 -14.34
C ALA A 75 -2.89 10.04 -13.04
N THR A 76 -1.90 10.88 -12.72
CA THR A 76 -1.16 10.79 -11.46
C THR A 76 -2.05 11.04 -10.25
N GLN A 77 -2.88 12.09 -10.28
CA GLN A 77 -3.83 12.39 -9.22
C GLN A 77 -4.74 11.18 -8.96
N LEU A 78 -5.30 10.60 -10.02
CA LEU A 78 -6.16 9.43 -9.92
C LEU A 78 -5.42 8.19 -9.41
N ILE A 79 -4.18 7.94 -9.84
CA ILE A 79 -3.34 6.83 -9.36
C ILE A 79 -3.16 6.90 -7.84
N PHE A 80 -2.75 8.07 -7.32
CA PHE A 80 -2.49 8.24 -5.89
C PHE A 80 -3.78 8.23 -5.06
N LEU A 81 -4.87 8.78 -5.60
CA LEU A 81 -6.20 8.70 -4.99
C LEU A 81 -6.67 7.25 -4.85
N LEU A 82 -6.57 6.46 -5.94
CA LEU A 82 -6.94 5.06 -5.94
C LEU A 82 -6.05 4.25 -5.00
N ALA A 83 -4.73 4.50 -4.97
CA ALA A 83 -3.82 3.83 -4.05
C ALA A 83 -4.17 4.09 -2.58
N TRP A 84 -4.61 5.31 -2.23
CA TRP A 84 -5.13 5.62 -0.91
C TRP A 84 -6.36 4.77 -0.58
N ILE A 85 -7.38 4.76 -1.46
CA ILE A 85 -8.60 3.96 -1.27
C ILE A 85 -8.26 2.47 -1.15
N PHE A 86 -7.41 1.96 -2.04
CA PHE A 86 -7.04 0.55 -2.08
C PHE A 86 -6.23 0.10 -0.87
N SER A 87 -5.64 1.03 -0.10
CA SER A 87 -4.96 0.67 1.16
C SER A 87 -5.96 0.07 2.16
N PHE A 88 -7.19 0.61 2.22
CA PHE A 88 -8.27 0.07 3.04
C PHE A 88 -8.78 -1.28 2.51
N TYR A 89 -8.84 -1.44 1.18
CA TYR A 89 -9.15 -2.72 0.55
C TYR A 89 -8.13 -3.81 0.93
N TYR A 90 -6.83 -3.50 0.84
CA TYR A 90 -5.78 -4.41 1.26
C TYR A 90 -5.83 -4.69 2.76
N ALA A 91 -6.07 -3.68 3.60
CA ALA A 91 -6.25 -3.86 5.03
C ALA A 91 -7.36 -4.88 5.34
N PHE A 92 -8.50 -4.76 4.66
CA PHE A 92 -9.61 -5.68 4.82
C PHE A 92 -9.27 -7.11 4.36
N LEU A 93 -8.66 -7.26 3.18
CA LEU A 93 -8.24 -8.57 2.68
C LEU A 93 -7.26 -9.28 3.61
N ILE A 94 -6.24 -8.54 4.06
CA ILE A 94 -5.19 -9.03 4.95
C ILE A 94 -5.78 -9.38 6.32
N ALA A 95 -6.60 -8.49 6.90
CA ALA A 95 -7.25 -8.69 8.19
C ALA A 95 -8.13 -9.96 8.23
N ARG A 96 -8.72 -10.34 7.10
CA ARG A 96 -9.54 -11.55 6.95
C ARG A 96 -8.75 -12.81 6.60
N TRP A 97 -7.45 -12.70 6.30
CA TRP A 97 -6.64 -13.86 5.97
C TRP A 97 -6.29 -14.68 7.22
N LYS A 98 -6.98 -15.81 7.39
CA LYS A 98 -6.86 -16.68 8.57
C LYS A 98 -5.41 -17.08 8.91
N PRO A 99 -4.55 -17.48 7.94
CA PRO A 99 -3.17 -17.85 8.23
C PRO A 99 -2.37 -16.72 8.89
N TYR A 100 -2.43 -15.51 8.35
CA TYR A 100 -1.73 -14.36 8.93
C TYR A 100 -2.29 -13.98 10.29
N ARG A 101 -3.62 -13.98 10.45
CA ARG A 101 -4.24 -13.71 11.75
C ARG A 101 -3.77 -14.71 12.81
N LYS A 102 -3.75 -16.00 12.47
CA LYS A 102 -3.29 -17.06 13.38
C LYS A 102 -1.82 -16.85 13.75
N MET A 103 -0.96 -16.65 12.76
CA MET A 103 0.47 -16.36 12.97
C MET A 103 0.68 -15.13 13.88
N TYR A 104 -0.08 -14.06 13.66
CA TYR A 104 -0.03 -12.86 14.50
C TYR A 104 -0.42 -13.16 15.95
N VAL A 105 -1.60 -13.77 16.16
CA VAL A 105 -2.15 -14.08 17.49
C VAL A 105 -1.29 -15.07 18.27
N ASP A 106 -0.76 -16.08 17.59
CA ASP A 106 0.17 -17.06 18.18
C ASP A 106 1.47 -16.37 18.58
N SER A 107 1.88 -15.30 17.89
CA SER A 107 3.04 -14.50 18.26
C SER A 107 2.83 -13.57 19.46
N LEU A 108 1.60 -13.42 19.98
CA LEU A 108 1.28 -12.58 21.16
C LEU A 108 1.60 -13.27 22.50
N THR A 109 2.47 -14.27 22.51
CA THR A 109 2.94 -14.95 23.72
C THR A 109 4.38 -14.57 24.05
N GLY A 110 4.76 -14.63 25.34
CA GLY A 110 6.11 -14.31 25.80
C GLY A 110 6.38 -12.82 26.04
N TRP A 111 7.59 -12.51 26.48
CA TRP A 111 8.05 -11.16 26.84
C TRP A 111 7.93 -10.10 25.72
N ARG A 112 8.11 -10.52 24.45
CA ARG A 112 8.12 -9.61 23.29
C ARG A 112 6.73 -9.19 22.79
N ARG A 113 5.64 -9.63 23.44
CA ARG A 113 4.26 -9.32 23.03
C ARG A 113 3.94 -7.83 23.00
N ASN A 114 4.53 -7.02 23.89
CA ASN A 114 4.30 -5.58 23.96
C ASN A 114 4.87 -4.83 22.74
N LEU A 115 5.84 -5.43 22.05
CA LEU A 115 6.48 -4.87 20.86
C LEU A 115 5.72 -5.19 19.57
N LYS A 116 4.63 -5.96 19.63
CA LYS A 116 3.89 -6.44 18.44
C LYS A 116 3.05 -5.36 17.75
N ALA A 117 2.88 -4.20 18.38
CA ALA A 117 2.35 -3.01 17.74
C ALA A 117 3.37 -2.35 16.80
N LEU A 118 4.68 -2.49 17.08
CA LEU A 118 5.74 -1.79 16.33
C LEU A 118 5.81 -2.18 14.86
N PRO A 119 5.74 -3.47 14.45
CA PRO A 119 5.75 -3.80 13.03
C PRO A 119 4.59 -3.17 12.26
N GLY A 120 3.39 -3.10 12.86
CA GLY A 120 2.24 -2.44 12.25
C GLY A 120 2.48 -0.94 12.06
N LEU A 121 2.97 -0.28 13.11
CA LEU A 121 3.33 1.14 13.07
C LEU A 121 4.41 1.42 12.02
N VAL A 122 5.48 0.60 11.97
CA VAL A 122 6.56 0.75 11.00
C VAL A 122 6.03 0.63 9.58
N MET A 123 5.18 -0.36 9.29
CA MET A 123 4.60 -0.53 7.95
C MET A 123 3.70 0.64 7.55
N ILE A 124 2.92 1.20 8.49
CA ILE A 124 2.15 2.43 8.27
C ILE A 124 3.09 3.60 7.98
N CYS A 125 4.12 3.82 8.80
CA CYS A 125 5.07 4.92 8.61
C CYS A 125 5.80 4.81 7.27
N VAL A 126 6.24 3.62 6.88
CA VAL A 126 6.90 3.36 5.59
C VAL A 126 5.93 3.62 4.43
N GLY A 127 4.70 3.12 4.52
CA GLY A 127 3.67 3.36 3.51
C GLY A 127 3.35 4.85 3.36
N LEU A 128 3.17 5.57 4.48
CA LEU A 128 2.91 7.01 4.48
C LEU A 128 4.12 7.80 3.99
N PHE A 129 5.34 7.36 4.30
CA PHE A 129 6.56 7.96 3.75
C PHE A 129 6.56 7.86 2.23
N PHE A 130 6.33 6.69 1.65
CA PHE A 130 6.24 6.54 0.20
C PHE A 130 5.03 7.29 -0.41
N PHE A 131 3.94 7.46 0.36
CA PHE A 131 2.80 8.26 -0.05
C PHE A 131 3.14 9.77 -0.14
N ASN A 132 3.96 10.28 0.79
CA ASN A 132 4.21 11.71 0.94
C ASN A 132 5.51 12.20 0.28
N VAL A 133 6.51 11.32 0.15
CA VAL A 133 7.79 11.69 -0.43
C VAL A 133 7.67 11.82 -1.93
N THR A 134 7.88 13.05 -2.43
CA THR A 134 8.11 13.29 -3.85
C THR A 134 9.61 13.24 -4.11
N PHE A 135 10.07 12.36 -4.99
CA PHE A 135 11.49 12.28 -5.35
C PHE A 135 11.96 13.58 -6.03
N PRO A 136 13.19 14.05 -5.79
CA PRO A 136 13.72 15.22 -6.49
C PRO A 136 13.82 14.94 -8.00
N ALA A 137 13.41 15.91 -8.82
CA ALA A 137 13.63 15.87 -10.26
C ALA A 137 15.12 16.09 -10.54
N GLU A 138 15.78 15.11 -11.16
CA GLU A 138 17.20 15.21 -11.52
C GLU A 138 17.34 15.76 -12.94
N PRO A 139 18.29 16.69 -13.20
CA PRO A 139 18.46 17.30 -14.53
C PRO A 139 18.92 16.32 -15.62
N ASN A 140 19.46 15.14 -15.25
CA ASN A 140 20.03 14.16 -16.18
C ASN A 140 19.10 12.93 -16.43
N CYS A 141 17.78 13.10 -16.30
CA CYS A 141 16.74 12.10 -16.61
C CYS A 141 16.75 10.76 -15.84
N THR A 142 17.70 10.49 -14.95
CA THR A 142 17.73 9.23 -14.20
C THR A 142 16.59 9.08 -13.19
N LYS A 143 16.09 10.18 -12.61
CA LYS A 143 14.95 10.20 -11.67
C LYS A 143 13.67 10.83 -12.23
N LEU A 144 13.71 11.44 -13.41
CA LEU A 144 12.51 11.93 -14.11
C LEU A 144 11.60 10.77 -14.56
N CYS A 145 12.16 9.57 -14.75
CA CYS A 145 11.44 8.38 -15.19
C CYS A 145 10.14 8.08 -14.41
N ILE A 146 10.08 8.34 -13.10
CA ILE A 146 8.85 8.08 -12.34
C ILE A 146 7.75 9.09 -12.66
N TYR A 147 8.10 10.36 -12.86
CA TYR A 147 7.14 11.42 -13.20
C TYR A 147 6.67 11.33 -14.65
N GLU A 148 7.47 10.69 -15.52
CA GLU A 148 7.22 10.49 -16.95
C GLU A 148 6.66 9.09 -17.29
N SER A 149 6.58 8.16 -16.33
CA SER A 149 6.09 6.79 -16.56
C SER A 149 4.87 6.44 -15.72
N LYS A 150 3.72 6.33 -16.40
CA LYS A 150 2.46 5.85 -15.81
C LYS A 150 2.63 4.46 -15.18
N LEU A 151 3.39 3.57 -15.84
CA LEU A 151 3.64 2.21 -15.36
C LEU A 151 4.37 2.20 -14.02
N ILE A 152 5.45 2.98 -13.90
CA ILE A 152 6.22 3.05 -12.66
C ILE A 152 5.34 3.62 -11.55
N GLN A 153 4.55 4.67 -11.81
CA GLN A 153 3.64 5.23 -10.81
C GLN A 153 2.57 4.24 -10.35
N VAL A 154 1.99 3.45 -11.27
CA VAL A 154 1.00 2.41 -10.94
C VAL A 154 1.63 1.31 -10.06
N ILE A 155 2.83 0.84 -10.39
CA ILE A 155 3.53 -0.18 -9.60
C ILE A 155 3.92 0.37 -8.22
N TYR A 156 4.51 1.57 -8.20
CA TYR A 156 4.94 2.27 -6.99
C TYR A 156 3.79 2.47 -6.01
N SER A 157 2.69 3.04 -6.50
CA SER A 157 1.50 3.34 -5.70
C SER A 157 0.79 2.07 -5.22
N SER A 158 0.77 1.01 -6.03
CA SER A 158 0.23 -0.30 -5.63
C SER A 158 1.02 -0.94 -4.50
N GLY A 159 2.35 -0.91 -4.58
CA GLY A 159 3.23 -1.41 -3.52
C GLY A 159 3.06 -0.63 -2.22
N MET A 160 3.04 0.70 -2.30
CA MET A 160 2.76 1.56 -1.15
C MET A 160 1.38 1.28 -0.53
N SER A 161 0.35 1.10 -1.35
CA SER A 161 -1.01 0.78 -0.91
C SER A 161 -1.07 -0.55 -0.15
N MET A 162 -0.36 -1.58 -0.62
CA MET A 162 -0.21 -2.85 0.07
C MET A 162 0.49 -2.71 1.43
N LEU A 163 1.57 -1.92 1.51
CA LEU A 163 2.31 -1.68 2.75
C LEU A 163 1.43 -0.98 3.80
N LEU A 164 0.71 0.06 3.39
CA LEU A 164 -0.27 0.75 4.23
C LEU A 164 -1.37 -0.20 4.69
N GLY A 165 -1.96 -0.97 3.77
CA GLY A 165 -2.99 -1.94 4.10
C GLY A 165 -2.53 -3.01 5.08
N TYR A 166 -1.31 -3.53 4.90
CA TYR A 166 -0.70 -4.49 5.81
C TYR A 166 -0.50 -3.89 7.21
N GLY A 167 0.02 -2.67 7.29
CA GLY A 167 0.17 -1.94 8.54
C GLY A 167 -1.15 -1.71 9.26
N LEU A 168 -2.20 -1.30 8.54
CA LEU A 168 -3.55 -1.13 9.08
C LEU A 168 -4.15 -2.46 9.59
N ALA A 169 -3.94 -3.57 8.88
CA ALA A 169 -4.41 -4.88 9.30
C ALA A 169 -3.72 -5.36 10.59
N LEU A 170 -2.41 -5.14 10.72
CA LEU A 170 -1.66 -5.44 11.95
C LEU A 170 -2.16 -4.59 13.14
N THR A 171 -2.39 -3.29 12.91
CA THR A 171 -2.94 -2.40 13.93
C THR A 171 -4.34 -2.85 14.36
N TYR A 172 -5.20 -3.23 13.42
CA TYR A 172 -6.51 -3.81 13.72
C TYR A 172 -6.40 -5.06 14.60
N TRP A 173 -5.52 -6.01 14.27
CA TRP A 173 -5.35 -7.20 15.10
C TRP A 173 -4.76 -6.89 16.48
N CYS A 174 -3.86 -5.91 16.58
CA CYS A 174 -3.33 -5.44 17.85
C CYS A 174 -4.45 -4.92 18.76
N LEU A 175 -5.29 -4.02 18.23
CA LEU A 175 -6.45 -3.46 18.94
C LEU A 175 -7.46 -4.55 19.31
N ALA A 176 -7.80 -5.44 18.37
CA ALA A 176 -8.74 -6.54 18.60
C ALA A 176 -8.24 -7.56 19.65
N ASN A 177 -6.93 -7.61 19.92
CA ASN A 177 -6.33 -8.52 20.90
C ASN A 177 -5.58 -7.77 22.01
N PHE A 178 -5.96 -6.50 22.26
CA PHE A 178 -5.24 -5.61 23.18
C PHE A 178 -5.08 -6.22 24.58
N SER A 179 -6.15 -6.83 25.12
CA SER A 179 -6.11 -7.47 26.43
C SER A 179 -5.13 -8.64 26.50
N ARG A 180 -5.05 -9.44 25.43
CA ARG A 180 -4.11 -10.57 25.33
C ARG A 180 -2.67 -10.08 25.17
N ALA A 181 -2.46 -8.98 24.45
CA ALA A 181 -1.14 -8.40 24.23
C ALA A 181 -0.57 -7.76 25.51
N TYR A 182 -1.39 -7.01 26.27
CA TYR A 182 -0.88 -6.16 27.35
C TYR A 182 -1.25 -6.62 28.78
N PHE A 183 -2.37 -7.31 28.98
CA PHE A 183 -2.87 -7.65 30.33
C PHE A 183 -2.73 -9.12 30.73
N ARG A 184 -2.32 -10.01 29.82
CA ARG A 184 -2.20 -11.44 30.15
C ARG A 184 -1.03 -11.68 31.10
N ARG A 185 -1.26 -11.86 32.40
CA ARG A 185 -0.17 -12.31 33.31
C ARG A 185 0.33 -13.67 32.85
N GLU A 186 1.64 -13.80 32.64
CA GLU A 186 2.24 -15.13 32.61
C GLU A 186 1.98 -15.75 33.98
N LYS A 187 1.31 -16.91 34.01
CA LYS A 187 1.31 -17.74 35.21
C LYS A 187 2.76 -18.20 35.34
N SER A 188 3.48 -17.63 36.31
CA SER A 188 4.77 -18.14 36.77
C SER A 188 4.61 -19.54 37.30
#